data_AF-A0A7L4TI07-F1
#
_entry.id   AF-A0A7L4TI07-F1
#
_cell.length_a   1.000
_cell.length_b   1.000
_cell.length_c   1.000
_cell.angle_alpha   90.00
_cell.angle_beta   90.00
_cell.angle_gamma   90.00
#
_symmetry.space_group_name_H-M   'P 1'
#
loop_
_entity.id
_entity.type
_entity.pdbx_description
1 polymer ?
#
loop_
_entity_poly.entity_id
_entity_poly.type
_entity_poly.pdbx_seq_one_letter_code
_entity_poly.pdbx_strand_id
1 'polypeptide(L)'
;MDLFGESENWEKKLEPILSKYKDRKHPLEYQNTYQLMVMVILSAQDSDANINNIAPLLFAKFPTLSSLIDTDIETFMSYISKVKNYPTKAQWIIDIAKKLKEDTEIPSTLQGLTALKGIGRKSANVILRENNKPTEGIITDLHVIRVAPRIGIIKESKDGNKVEKDLMQLLPKNIWSEIGMAISFLGRETCRPKPKCEACMLNDICNYYLNEVI
;
A
#
# COMPACT_ATOMS: atom_id res chain seq x y z
N MET A 1 -24.82 -5.83 25.01
CA MET A 1 -25.92 -6.70 24.52
C MET A 1 -26.04 -6.39 23.04
N ASP A 2 -25.43 -7.11 22.11
CA ASP A 2 -24.56 -8.29 22.18
C ASP A 2 -23.17 -8.01 22.75
N LEU A 3 -22.62 -8.93 23.54
CA LEU A 3 -21.24 -8.86 24.06
C LEU A 3 -20.31 -9.90 23.43
N PHE A 4 -20.85 -10.82 22.62
CA PHE A 4 -20.13 -11.80 21.81
C PHE A 4 -21.04 -12.23 20.65
N GLY A 5 -21.51 -11.27 19.84
CA GLY A 5 -22.20 -11.58 18.59
C GLY A 5 -21.27 -12.42 17.73
N GLU A 6 -21.80 -13.51 17.16
CA GLU A 6 -21.10 -14.45 16.29
C GLU A 6 -19.96 -13.75 15.55
N SER A 7 -18.71 -14.16 15.77
CA SER A 7 -17.58 -13.56 15.06
C SER A 7 -17.91 -13.64 13.58
N GLU A 8 -18.27 -12.50 12.98
CA GLU A 8 -18.67 -12.49 11.58
C GLU A 8 -17.54 -13.14 10.81
N ASN A 9 -17.87 -14.17 10.03
CA ASN A 9 -16.85 -14.87 9.25
C ASN A 9 -16.45 -13.97 8.08
N TRP A 10 -15.66 -12.94 8.39
CA TRP A 10 -15.18 -11.94 7.46
C TRP A 10 -14.37 -12.57 6.34
N GLU A 11 -13.62 -13.64 6.62
CA GLU A 11 -12.92 -14.39 5.59
C GLU A 11 -13.89 -14.92 4.53
N LYS A 12 -14.99 -15.57 4.94
CA LYS A 12 -16.02 -16.03 4.01
C LYS A 12 -16.73 -14.88 3.30
N LYS A 13 -17.09 -13.82 4.03
CA LYS A 13 -17.77 -12.63 3.47
C LYS A 13 -16.90 -11.89 2.44
N LEU A 14 -15.59 -11.85 2.65
CA LEU A 14 -14.64 -11.14 1.77
C LEU A 14 -14.04 -12.05 0.70
N GLU A 15 -14.40 -13.34 0.66
CA GLU A 15 -13.94 -14.31 -0.34
C GLU A 15 -14.08 -13.77 -1.78
N PRO A 16 -15.19 -13.12 -2.20
CA PRO A 16 -15.34 -12.72 -3.59
C PRO A 16 -14.26 -11.76 -4.07
N ILE A 17 -13.84 -10.81 -3.21
CA ILE A 17 -12.76 -9.87 -3.54
C ILE A 17 -11.37 -10.47 -3.35
N LEU A 18 -11.20 -11.37 -2.37
CA LEU A 18 -9.94 -12.08 -2.16
C LEU A 18 -9.63 -12.99 -3.35
N SER A 19 -10.65 -13.70 -3.85
CA SER A 19 -10.57 -14.56 -5.04
C SER A 19 -10.33 -13.74 -6.31
N LYS A 20 -11.12 -12.68 -6.55
CA LYS A 20 -10.96 -11.83 -7.75
C LYS A 20 -9.58 -11.16 -7.87
N TYR A 21 -9.03 -10.68 -6.75
CA TYR A 21 -7.79 -9.92 -6.74
C TYR A 21 -6.58 -10.74 -6.27
N LYS A 22 -6.76 -12.06 -6.12
CA LYS A 22 -5.68 -12.99 -5.84
C LYS A 22 -4.56 -12.83 -6.87
N ASP A 23 -3.32 -12.90 -6.41
CA ASP A 23 -2.10 -12.83 -7.23
C ASP A 23 -1.92 -11.52 -8.01
N ARG A 24 -2.80 -10.53 -7.81
CA ARG A 24 -2.66 -9.23 -8.45
C ARG A 24 -1.52 -8.45 -7.80
N LYS A 25 -0.51 -8.16 -8.61
CA LYS A 25 0.66 -7.37 -8.21
C LYS A 25 0.29 -5.92 -7.89
N HIS A 26 1.11 -5.25 -7.08
CA HIS A 26 0.98 -3.81 -6.87
C HIS A 26 1.08 -3.06 -8.21
N PRO A 27 0.35 -1.95 -8.42
CA PRO A 27 0.39 -1.18 -9.69
C PRO A 27 1.74 -0.54 -10.06
N LEU A 28 2.75 -0.63 -9.20
CA LEU A 28 4.07 -0.07 -9.49
C LEU A 28 4.88 -1.12 -10.27
N GLU A 29 5.50 -0.71 -11.37
CA GLU A 29 6.21 -1.60 -12.28
C GLU A 29 7.69 -1.74 -11.89
N TYR A 30 7.95 -2.37 -10.75
CA TYR A 30 9.30 -2.61 -10.22
C TYR A 30 9.88 -3.95 -10.71
N GLN A 31 11.21 -4.05 -10.75
CA GLN A 31 11.92 -5.29 -11.11
C GLN A 31 12.60 -5.98 -9.92
N ASN A 32 12.85 -5.25 -8.83
CA ASN A 32 13.48 -5.77 -7.61
C ASN A 32 13.08 -4.94 -6.37
N THR A 33 13.53 -5.38 -5.18
CA THR A 33 13.22 -4.74 -3.90
C THR A 33 13.70 -3.29 -3.80
N TYR A 34 14.88 -2.98 -4.34
CA TYR A 34 15.43 -1.63 -4.38
C TYR A 34 14.51 -0.68 -5.17
N GLN A 35 14.14 -1.09 -6.39
CA GLN A 35 13.24 -0.30 -7.22
C GLN A 35 11.89 -0.09 -6.54
N LEU A 36 11.31 -1.15 -5.97
CA LEU A 36 10.05 -1.05 -5.24
C LEU A 36 10.14 -0.05 -4.09
N MET A 37 11.18 -0.13 -3.26
CA MET A 37 11.37 0.77 -2.12
C MET A 37 11.44 2.23 -2.57
N VAL A 38 12.26 2.53 -3.58
CA VAL A 38 12.38 3.88 -4.15
C VAL A 38 11.04 4.35 -4.73
N MET A 39 10.38 3.53 -5.54
CA MET A 39 9.10 3.86 -6.17
C MET A 39 7.99 4.12 -5.13
N VAL A 40 7.95 3.35 -4.03
CA VAL A 40 6.98 3.54 -2.95
C VAL A 40 7.21 4.84 -2.17
N ILE A 41 8.47 5.25 -1.98
CA ILE A 41 8.80 6.57 -1.39
C ILE A 41 8.35 7.68 -2.36
N LEU A 42 8.64 7.53 -3.65
CA LEU A 42 8.27 8.51 -4.68
C LEU A 42 6.75 8.62 -4.86
N SER A 43 6.00 7.53 -4.73
CA SER A 43 4.55 7.50 -4.93
C SER A 43 3.75 8.19 -3.82
N ALA A 44 4.38 8.58 -2.71
CA ALA A 44 3.68 9.29 -1.65
C ALA A 44 3.05 10.60 -2.16
N GLN A 45 1.71 10.66 -2.18
CA GLN A 45 0.91 11.77 -2.74
C GLN A 45 1.03 11.98 -4.26
N ASP A 46 1.56 10.99 -4.97
CA ASP A 46 1.69 10.97 -6.41
C ASP A 46 0.93 9.77 -7.01
N SER A 47 0.77 9.75 -8.33
CA SER A 47 0.08 8.64 -9.01
C SER A 47 1.07 7.52 -9.38
N ASP A 48 0.62 6.27 -9.27
CA ASP A 48 1.41 5.10 -9.70
C ASP A 48 1.86 5.26 -11.17
N ALA A 49 0.98 5.79 -12.04
CA ALA A 49 1.28 6.04 -13.45
C ALA A 49 2.43 7.06 -13.67
N ASN A 50 2.46 8.16 -12.91
CA ASN A 50 3.57 9.12 -12.99
C ASN A 50 4.89 8.47 -12.55
N ILE A 51 4.87 7.66 -11.49
CA ILE A 51 6.07 6.97 -11.00
C ILE A 51 6.56 5.92 -12.01
N ASN A 52 5.65 5.13 -12.59
CA ASN A 52 5.99 4.15 -13.64
C ASN A 52 6.59 4.83 -14.88
N ASN A 53 6.16 6.04 -15.24
CA ASN A 53 6.74 6.78 -16.36
C ASN A 53 8.17 7.27 -16.08
N ILE A 54 8.52 7.56 -14.82
CA ILE A 54 9.83 8.08 -14.43
C ILE A 54 10.84 6.95 -14.17
N ALA A 55 10.36 5.81 -13.66
CA ALA A 55 11.18 4.69 -13.20
C ALA A 55 12.20 4.16 -14.25
N PRO A 56 11.87 3.98 -15.55
CA PRO A 56 12.82 3.42 -16.51
C PRO A 56 14.11 4.24 -16.64
N LEU A 57 14.00 5.56 -16.81
CA LEU A 57 15.17 6.44 -16.92
C LEU A 57 15.91 6.58 -15.59
N LEU A 58 15.16 6.63 -14.47
CA LEU A 58 15.74 6.70 -13.14
C LEU A 58 16.63 5.47 -12.85
N PHE A 59 16.11 4.26 -13.06
CA PHE A 59 16.82 3.03 -12.74
C PHE A 59 17.82 2.59 -13.80
N ALA A 60 17.72 3.09 -15.03
CA ALA A 60 18.81 2.98 -16.00
C ALA A 60 20.04 3.77 -15.55
N LYS A 61 19.85 4.95 -14.94
CA LYS A 61 20.94 5.77 -14.39
C LYS A 61 21.43 5.27 -13.03
N PHE A 62 20.51 4.85 -12.17
CA PHE A 62 20.76 4.41 -10.80
C PHE A 62 20.24 2.97 -10.60
N PRO A 63 20.96 1.94 -11.07
CA PRO A 63 20.46 0.57 -11.05
C PRO A 63 20.42 -0.08 -9.65
N THR A 64 21.16 0.45 -8.68
CA THR A 64 21.30 -0.11 -7.31
C THR A 64 21.40 0.98 -6.24
N LEU A 65 21.25 0.64 -4.96
CA LEU A 65 21.56 1.56 -3.86
C LEU A 65 23.00 2.05 -3.90
N SER A 66 23.96 1.20 -4.24
CA SER A 66 25.38 1.59 -4.31
C SER A 66 25.61 2.70 -5.35
N SER A 67 24.88 2.68 -6.46
CA SER A 67 24.96 3.74 -7.48
C SER A 67 24.48 5.11 -6.98
N LEU A 68 23.69 5.15 -5.91
CA LEU A 68 23.17 6.38 -5.32
C LEU A 68 24.09 7.00 -4.24
N ILE A 69 25.03 6.24 -3.66
CA ILE A 69 25.84 6.68 -2.52
C ILE A 69 26.67 7.93 -2.86
N ASP A 70 27.33 7.89 -4.01
CA ASP A 70 28.22 8.95 -4.49
C ASP A 70 27.54 9.89 -5.50
N THR A 71 26.22 9.73 -5.68
CA THR A 71 25.45 10.57 -6.59
C THR A 71 25.25 11.95 -5.98
N ASP A 72 25.54 12.97 -6.78
CA ASP A 72 25.17 14.35 -6.47
C ASP A 72 23.64 14.50 -6.40
N ILE A 73 23.16 15.19 -5.35
CA ILE A 73 21.72 15.29 -5.08
C ILE A 73 20.98 16.05 -6.17
N GLU A 74 21.60 17.07 -6.80
CA GLU A 74 20.98 17.82 -7.90
C GLU A 74 20.79 16.95 -9.13
N THR A 75 21.79 16.12 -9.42
CA THR A 75 21.70 15.09 -10.47
C THR A 75 20.52 14.16 -10.22
N PHE A 76 20.38 13.59 -9.02
CA PHE A 76 19.24 12.72 -8.70
C PHE A 76 17.90 13.46 -8.79
N MET A 77 17.81 14.68 -8.24
CA MET A 77 16.60 15.50 -8.28
C MET A 77 16.13 15.79 -9.71
N SER A 78 17.04 15.94 -10.68
CA SER A 78 16.66 16.17 -12.08
C SER A 78 15.81 15.03 -12.67
N TYR A 79 16.08 13.77 -12.29
CA TYR A 79 15.34 12.59 -12.75
C TYR A 79 13.96 12.47 -12.11
N ILE A 80 13.76 13.04 -10.92
CA ILE A 80 12.49 12.96 -10.17
C ILE A 80 11.77 14.31 -10.04
N SER A 81 12.18 15.32 -10.81
CA SER A 81 11.64 16.69 -10.75
C SER A 81 10.12 16.79 -10.98
N LYS A 82 9.52 15.80 -11.64
CA LYS A 82 8.07 15.67 -11.86
C LYS A 82 7.32 14.99 -10.72
N VAL A 83 8.02 14.55 -9.67
CA VAL A 83 7.42 13.93 -8.48
C VAL A 83 7.08 15.00 -7.46
N LYS A 84 5.90 14.93 -6.83
CA LYS A 84 5.55 15.89 -5.75
C LYS A 84 6.50 15.76 -4.57
N ASN A 85 6.90 16.89 -3.99
CA ASN A 85 7.84 16.96 -2.86
C ASN A 85 9.16 16.22 -3.13
N TYR A 86 9.63 16.21 -4.38
CA TYR A 86 10.85 15.51 -4.77
C TYR A 86 12.11 15.93 -4.00
N PRO A 87 12.33 17.18 -3.53
CA PRO A 87 13.56 17.52 -2.82
C PRO A 87 13.72 16.74 -1.51
N THR A 88 12.64 16.67 -0.72
CA THR A 88 12.62 15.90 0.54
C THR A 88 12.78 14.40 0.28
N LYS A 89 12.10 13.88 -0.75
CA LYS A 89 12.19 12.47 -1.14
C LYS A 89 13.58 12.09 -1.65
N ALA A 90 14.24 12.96 -2.42
CA ALA A 90 15.61 12.80 -2.86
C ALA A 90 16.54 12.64 -1.66
N GLN A 91 16.45 13.54 -0.68
CA GLN A 91 17.27 13.46 0.53
C GLN A 91 17.05 12.13 1.27
N TRP A 92 15.80 11.69 1.45
CA TRP A 92 15.52 10.40 2.10
C TRP A 92 16.12 9.22 1.35
N ILE A 93 15.99 9.18 0.02
CA ILE A 93 16.50 8.07 -0.80
C ILE A 93 18.04 8.03 -0.75
N ILE A 94 18.72 9.17 -0.85
CA ILE A 94 20.18 9.25 -0.74
C ILE A 94 20.65 8.87 0.67
N ASP A 95 19.96 9.33 1.73
CA ASP A 95 20.27 8.95 3.11
C ASP A 95 20.11 7.43 3.32
N ILE A 96 19.05 6.83 2.78
CA ILE A 96 18.82 5.38 2.82
C ILE A 96 19.94 4.65 2.08
N ALA A 97 20.32 5.09 0.88
CA ALA A 97 21.42 4.50 0.13
C ALA A 97 22.73 4.54 0.91
N LYS A 98 23.07 5.67 1.52
CA LYS A 98 24.28 5.80 2.37
C LYS A 98 24.24 4.92 3.61
N LYS A 99 23.05 4.75 4.21
CA LYS A 99 22.85 3.91 5.40
C LYS A 99 22.98 2.42 5.09
N LEU A 100 22.31 1.96 4.03
CA LEU A 100 22.20 0.53 3.70
C LEU A 100 23.35 0.04 2.82
N LYS A 101 23.87 0.90 1.95
CA LYS A 101 24.96 0.67 0.98
C LYS A 101 24.68 -0.34 -0.13
N GLU A 102 24.04 -1.46 0.19
CA GLU A 102 23.75 -2.56 -0.73
C GLU A 102 22.26 -2.93 -0.69
N ASP A 103 21.73 -3.42 -1.82
CA ASP A 103 20.32 -3.79 -1.95
C ASP A 103 19.92 -4.94 -1.01
N THR A 104 20.88 -5.81 -0.67
CA THR A 104 20.69 -6.94 0.27
C THR A 104 20.43 -6.49 1.70
N GLU A 105 20.80 -5.26 2.05
CA GLU A 105 20.61 -4.69 3.39
C GLU A 105 19.22 -4.05 3.58
N ILE A 106 18.36 -4.06 2.55
CA ILE A 106 16.99 -3.57 2.67
C ILE A 106 16.23 -4.44 3.69
N PRO A 107 15.70 -3.85 4.79
CA PRO A 107 15.07 -4.61 5.84
C PRO A 107 13.85 -5.40 5.37
N SER A 108 13.67 -6.60 5.90
CA SER A 108 12.53 -7.47 5.61
C SER A 108 11.54 -7.57 6.78
N THR A 109 11.50 -6.54 7.64
CA THR A 109 10.55 -6.44 8.76
C THR A 109 9.89 -5.08 8.78
N LEU A 110 8.68 -5.00 9.33
CA LEU A 110 7.92 -3.76 9.43
C LEU A 110 8.68 -2.72 10.26
N GLN A 111 9.26 -3.14 11.39
CA GLN A 111 10.06 -2.27 12.25
C GLN A 111 11.29 -1.72 11.51
N GLY A 112 12.02 -2.57 10.77
CA GLY A 112 13.20 -2.15 10.04
C GLY A 112 12.88 -1.17 8.91
N LEU A 113 11.83 -1.46 8.14
CA LEU A 113 11.38 -0.61 7.04
C LEU A 113 10.86 0.74 7.55
N THR A 114 10.06 0.76 8.62
CA THR A 114 9.51 2.02 9.17
C THR A 114 10.55 2.88 9.89
N ALA A 115 11.72 2.33 10.21
CA ALA A 115 12.87 3.10 10.69
C ALA A 115 13.59 3.89 9.57
N LEU A 116 13.25 3.66 8.30
CA LEU A 116 13.77 4.41 7.16
C LEU A 116 12.88 5.64 6.88
N LYS A 117 13.49 6.83 6.76
CA LYS A 117 12.74 8.06 6.49
C LYS A 117 11.96 7.94 5.18
N GLY A 118 10.73 8.43 5.17
CA GLY A 118 9.85 8.34 4.01
C GLY A 118 9.08 7.03 3.87
N ILE A 119 9.36 6.03 4.71
CA ILE A 119 8.62 4.76 4.74
C ILE A 119 7.72 4.71 5.98
N GLY A 120 6.42 4.91 5.78
CA GLY A 120 5.40 4.66 6.80
C GLY A 120 4.89 3.22 6.79
N ARG A 121 3.98 2.86 7.71
CA ARG A 121 3.44 1.50 7.85
C ARG A 121 2.79 0.96 6.56
N LYS A 122 1.97 1.77 5.88
CA LYS A 122 1.39 1.41 4.57
C LYS A 122 2.47 1.00 3.57
N SER A 123 3.50 1.85 3.44
CA SER A 123 4.60 1.63 2.50
C SER A 123 5.39 0.37 2.84
N ALA A 124 5.70 0.18 4.12
CA ALA A 124 6.39 -1.02 4.59
C ALA A 124 5.56 -2.29 4.35
N ASN A 125 4.26 -2.30 4.65
CA ASN A 125 3.39 -3.45 4.37
C ASN A 125 3.32 -3.77 2.86
N VAL A 126 3.33 -2.76 1.98
CA VAL A 126 3.45 -2.98 0.53
C VAL A 126 4.77 -3.67 0.20
N ILE A 127 5.90 -3.16 0.72
CA ILE A 127 7.23 -3.75 0.47
C ILE A 127 7.28 -5.19 0.98
N LEU A 128 6.75 -5.49 2.17
CA LEU A 128 6.73 -6.84 2.72
C LEU A 128 5.90 -7.80 1.84
N ARG A 129 4.68 -7.39 1.45
CA ARG A 129 3.80 -8.21 0.59
C ARG A 129 4.47 -8.54 -0.74
N GLU A 130 4.94 -7.52 -1.45
CA GLU A 130 5.52 -7.69 -2.79
C GLU A 130 6.83 -8.51 -2.78
N ASN A 131 7.54 -8.56 -1.65
CA ASN A 131 8.73 -9.39 -1.47
C ASN A 131 8.45 -10.75 -0.78
N ASN A 132 7.18 -11.16 -0.70
CA ASN A 132 6.75 -12.41 -0.08
C ASN A 132 7.29 -12.60 1.35
N LYS A 133 7.36 -11.52 2.13
CA LYS A 133 7.77 -11.55 3.53
C LYS A 133 6.57 -11.80 4.44
N PRO A 134 6.77 -12.32 5.66
CA PRO A 134 5.69 -12.53 6.61
C PRO A 134 4.86 -11.25 6.82
N THR A 135 3.53 -11.38 6.80
CA THR A 135 2.64 -10.25 7.06
C THR A 135 2.71 -9.82 8.53
N GLU A 136 2.93 -8.54 8.74
CA GLU A 136 2.95 -7.89 10.05
C GLU A 136 1.81 -6.87 10.23
N GLY A 137 1.04 -6.63 9.15
CA GLY A 137 -0.02 -5.64 9.13
C GLY A 137 -0.81 -5.64 7.82
N ILE A 138 -1.84 -4.81 7.77
CA ILE A 138 -2.72 -4.69 6.60
C ILE A 138 -2.35 -3.42 5.84
N ILE A 139 -2.27 -3.50 4.52
CA ILE A 139 -2.02 -2.33 3.67
C ILE A 139 -3.25 -1.42 3.74
N THR A 140 -3.07 -0.22 4.28
CA THR A 140 -4.16 0.75 4.46
C THR A 140 -3.86 2.03 3.69
N ASP A 141 -4.37 2.13 2.47
CA ASP A 141 -4.32 3.35 1.66
C ASP A 141 -5.65 4.12 1.70
N LEU A 142 -5.74 5.20 0.93
CA LEU A 142 -6.95 6.04 0.85
C LEU A 142 -8.18 5.28 0.32
N HIS A 143 -8.00 4.19 -0.42
CA HIS A 143 -9.10 3.34 -0.87
C HIS A 143 -9.57 2.46 0.29
N VAL A 144 -8.66 1.84 1.03
CA VAL A 144 -9.00 1.04 2.21
C VAL A 144 -9.69 1.88 3.29
N ILE A 145 -9.16 3.07 3.57
CA ILE A 145 -9.74 4.04 4.50
C ILE A 145 -11.21 4.37 4.15
N ARG A 146 -11.53 4.45 2.86
CA ARG A 146 -12.90 4.73 2.39
C ARG A 146 -13.78 3.48 2.38
N VAL A 147 -13.26 2.36 1.90
CA VAL A 147 -14.06 1.19 1.53
C VAL A 147 -14.33 0.28 2.72
N ALA A 148 -13.38 0.11 3.64
CA ALA A 148 -13.59 -0.77 4.79
C ALA A 148 -14.76 -0.33 5.69
N PRO A 149 -14.95 0.98 6.00
CA PRO A 149 -16.14 1.44 6.70
C PRO A 149 -17.44 1.31 5.89
N ARG A 150 -17.39 1.49 4.56
CA ARG A 150 -18.56 1.30 3.69
C ARG A 150 -19.04 -0.15 3.70
N ILE A 151 -18.13 -1.12 3.68
CA ILE A 151 -18.49 -2.54 3.81
C ILE A 151 -19.10 -2.80 5.20
N GLY A 152 -18.66 -2.07 6.23
CA GLY A 152 -19.12 -2.24 7.62
C GLY A 152 -18.12 -3.00 8.49
N ILE A 153 -16.89 -3.22 8.02
CA ILE A 153 -15.86 -3.96 8.78
C ILE A 153 -15.43 -3.15 10.00
N ILE A 154 -15.23 -1.85 9.83
CA ILE A 154 -14.75 -0.93 10.89
C ILE A 154 -15.57 0.36 10.88
N LYS A 155 -15.39 1.18 11.92
CA LYS A 155 -15.91 2.56 11.93
C LYS A 155 -15.06 3.49 11.06
N GLU A 156 -15.64 4.60 10.63
CA GLU A 156 -14.92 5.61 9.87
C GLU A 156 -13.74 6.21 10.65
N SER A 157 -12.60 6.35 9.97
CA SER A 157 -11.40 7.01 10.49
C SER A 157 -10.57 7.54 9.32
N LYS A 158 -9.98 8.73 9.47
CA LYS A 158 -9.02 9.29 8.50
C LYS A 158 -7.58 8.86 8.78
N ASP A 159 -7.31 8.28 9.94
CA ASP A 159 -5.99 7.79 10.33
C ASP A 159 -5.79 6.35 9.83
N GLY A 160 -4.89 6.17 8.87
CA GLY A 160 -4.56 4.88 8.29
C GLY A 160 -3.95 3.89 9.30
N ASN A 161 -3.21 4.37 10.31
CA ASN A 161 -2.66 3.50 11.35
C ASN A 161 -3.76 2.97 12.27
N LYS A 162 -4.77 3.80 12.55
CA LYS A 162 -5.96 3.38 13.29
C LYS A 162 -6.78 2.36 12.49
N VAL A 163 -7.04 2.65 11.21
CA VAL A 163 -7.76 1.73 10.31
C VAL A 163 -7.03 0.39 10.20
N GLU A 164 -5.71 0.38 10.04
CA GLU A 164 -4.93 -0.86 10.04
C GLU A 164 -5.12 -1.67 11.33
N LYS A 165 -5.02 -1.03 12.50
CA LYS A 165 -5.20 -1.70 13.80
C LYS A 165 -6.60 -2.27 13.97
N ASP A 166 -7.63 -1.49 13.62
CA ASP A 166 -9.03 -1.92 13.74
C ASP A 166 -9.30 -3.12 12.81
N LEU A 167 -8.75 -3.11 11.58
CA LEU A 167 -8.84 -4.24 10.66
C LEU A 167 -8.10 -5.48 11.20
N MET A 168 -6.90 -5.32 11.75
CA MET A 168 -6.14 -6.43 12.34
C MET A 168 -6.85 -7.05 13.55
N GLN A 169 -7.66 -6.28 14.28
CA GLN A 169 -8.44 -6.81 15.41
C GLN A 169 -9.64 -7.65 14.96
N LEU A 170 -10.22 -7.34 13.80
CA LEU A 170 -11.47 -7.94 13.33
C LEU A 170 -11.28 -9.01 12.25
N LEU A 171 -10.18 -8.95 11.50
CA LEU A 171 -9.90 -9.86 10.39
C LEU A 171 -8.89 -10.94 10.80
N PRO A 172 -9.06 -12.20 10.37
CA PRO A 172 -8.13 -13.26 10.70
C PRO A 172 -6.78 -13.04 10.00
N LYS A 173 -5.68 -13.41 10.67
CA LYS A 173 -4.31 -13.08 10.24
C LYS A 173 -3.92 -13.69 8.90
N ASN A 174 -4.50 -14.84 8.54
CA ASN A 174 -4.25 -15.55 7.28
C ASN A 174 -4.60 -14.72 6.03
N ILE A 175 -5.52 -13.76 6.11
CA ILE A 175 -5.90 -12.92 4.97
C ILE A 175 -5.21 -11.55 4.93
N TRP A 176 -4.42 -11.18 5.95
CA TRP A 176 -3.89 -9.81 6.11
C TRP A 176 -3.03 -9.34 4.94
N SER A 177 -2.22 -10.24 4.36
CA SER A 177 -1.33 -9.90 3.24
C SER A 177 -2.10 -9.46 1.98
N GLU A 178 -3.29 -10.02 1.76
CA GLU A 178 -4.05 -9.82 0.54
C GLU A 178 -5.21 -8.84 0.71
N ILE A 179 -5.88 -8.84 1.87
CA ILE A 179 -7.15 -8.13 2.03
C ILE A 179 -7.02 -6.62 1.82
N GLY A 180 -5.91 -6.01 2.29
CA GLY A 180 -5.65 -4.58 2.08
C GLY A 180 -5.55 -4.22 0.59
N MET A 181 -4.87 -5.04 -0.20
CA MET A 181 -4.77 -4.83 -1.65
C MET A 181 -6.08 -5.13 -2.36
N ALA A 182 -6.80 -6.19 -1.97
CA ALA A 182 -8.11 -6.51 -2.52
C ALA A 182 -9.12 -5.38 -2.31
N ILE A 183 -9.18 -4.81 -1.10
CA ILE A 183 -10.02 -3.64 -0.80
C ILE A 183 -9.54 -2.41 -1.59
N SER A 184 -8.22 -2.20 -1.73
CA SER A 184 -7.69 -1.10 -2.53
C SER A 184 -8.13 -1.19 -3.99
N PHE A 185 -8.01 -2.38 -4.61
CA PHE A 185 -8.47 -2.61 -5.98
C PHE A 185 -9.97 -2.43 -6.13
N LEU A 186 -10.78 -2.98 -5.21
CA LEU A 186 -12.21 -2.76 -5.19
C LEU A 186 -12.53 -1.25 -5.14
N GLY A 187 -11.82 -0.50 -4.31
CA GLY A 187 -11.99 0.95 -4.19
C GLY A 187 -11.54 1.74 -5.41
N ARG A 188 -10.59 1.23 -6.20
CA ARG A 188 -10.15 1.85 -7.46
C ARG A 188 -11.17 1.63 -8.58
N GLU A 189 -11.74 0.42 -8.66
CA GLU A 189 -12.53 -0.03 -9.80
C GLU A 189 -14.04 0.15 -9.61
N THR A 190 -14.56 -0.22 -8.44
CA THR A 190 -16.00 -0.37 -8.18
C THR A 190 -16.46 0.61 -7.10
N CYS A 191 -15.86 0.58 -5.92
CA CYS A 191 -16.24 1.42 -4.78
C CYS A 191 -15.51 2.78 -4.80
N ARG A 192 -15.60 3.48 -5.94
CA ARG A 192 -15.10 4.85 -6.14
C ARG A 192 -15.89 5.86 -5.28
N PRO A 193 -15.50 7.14 -5.19
CA PRO A 193 -16.27 8.14 -4.44
C PRO A 193 -17.76 8.14 -4.79
N LYS A 194 -18.08 8.08 -6.10
CA LYS A 194 -19.38 7.64 -6.63
C LYS A 194 -19.31 6.15 -6.98
N PRO A 195 -19.79 5.24 -6.11
CA PRO A 195 -19.61 3.80 -6.29
C PRO A 195 -20.58 3.21 -7.31
N LYS A 196 -20.22 2.07 -7.89
CA LYS A 196 -21.08 1.24 -8.75
C LYS A 196 -21.70 0.10 -7.94
N CYS A 197 -22.55 0.42 -6.96
CA CYS A 197 -22.97 -0.55 -5.93
C CYS A 197 -23.72 -1.75 -6.50
N GLU A 198 -24.61 -1.57 -7.46
CA GLU A 198 -25.37 -2.67 -8.08
C GLU A 198 -24.47 -3.71 -8.77
N ALA A 199 -23.29 -3.30 -9.23
CA ALA A 199 -22.30 -4.17 -9.87
C ALA A 199 -21.22 -4.68 -8.90
N CYS A 200 -21.34 -4.41 -7.60
CA CYS A 200 -20.36 -4.80 -6.59
C CYS A 200 -20.62 -6.22 -6.09
N MET A 201 -19.57 -7.06 -6.07
CA MET A 201 -19.64 -8.45 -5.58
C MET A 201 -19.84 -8.61 -4.07
N LEU A 202 -19.85 -7.50 -3.32
CA LEU A 202 -20.08 -7.47 -1.89
C LEU A 202 -21.38 -6.71 -1.55
N ASN A 203 -22.24 -6.43 -2.53
CA ASN A 203 -23.41 -5.58 -2.32
C ASN A 203 -24.38 -6.15 -1.27
N ASP A 204 -24.56 -7.46 -1.26
CA ASP A 204 -25.37 -8.24 -0.30
C ASP A 204 -24.92 -8.12 1.16
N ILE A 205 -23.64 -7.85 1.41
CA ILE A 205 -23.08 -7.69 2.76
C ILE A 205 -22.65 -6.25 3.08
N CYS A 206 -22.73 -5.33 2.13
CA CYS A 206 -22.17 -3.99 2.26
C CYS A 206 -23.11 -3.05 3.02
N ASN A 207 -22.71 -2.63 4.22
CA ASN A 207 -23.50 -1.73 5.05
C ASN A 207 -23.92 -0.42 4.34
N TYR A 208 -23.03 0.16 3.52
CA TYR A 208 -23.34 1.37 2.75
C TYR A 208 -24.42 1.13 1.69
N TYR A 209 -24.40 -0.01 1.00
CA TYR A 209 -25.41 -0.28 -0.03
C TYR A 209 -26.79 -0.51 0.59
N LEU A 210 -26.83 -1.27 1.69
CA LEU A 210 -28.06 -1.69 2.35
C LEU A 210 -28.79 -0.55 3.08
N ASN A 211 -28.12 0.55 3.43
CA ASN A 211 -28.71 1.64 4.21
C ASN A 211 -28.75 3.00 3.48
N GLU A 212 -27.88 3.23 2.49
CA GLU A 212 -27.71 4.56 1.87
C GLU A 212 -28.01 4.57 0.36
N VAL A 213 -28.29 3.41 -0.24
CA VAL A 213 -28.51 3.30 -1.71
C VAL A 213 -29.87 2.70 -2.03
N ILE A 214 -30.25 1.61 -1.35
CA ILE A 214 -31.61 1.07 -1.35
C ILE A 214 -32.42 1.84 -0.31
#